data_AF-A0A976K4M8-F1
#
_entry.id   AF-A0A976K4M8-F1
#
_cell.length_a   1.000
_cell.length_b   1.000
_cell.length_c   1.000
_cell.angle_alpha   90.00
_cell.angle_beta   90.00
_cell.angle_gamma   90.00
#
_symmetry.space_group_name_H-M   'P 1'
#
loop_
_entity.id
_entity.type
_entity.pdbx_description
1 polymer ?
#
loop_
_entity_poly.entity_id
_entity_poly.type
_entity_poly.pdbx_seq_one_letter_code
_entity_poly.pdbx_strand_id
1 'polypeptide(L)' 'RLTGRLLMIDGRDMAFHEIALPQNPECSICGGRHGG' A
#
# COMPACT_ATOMS: atom_id res chain seq x y z
N ARG A 1 -3.83 10.84 -5.84
CA ARG A 1 -2.43 10.47 -5.50
C ARG A 1 -2.43 9.01 -5.09
N LEU A 2 -1.64 8.15 -5.75
CA LEU A 2 -1.66 6.68 -5.55
C LEU A 2 -0.68 6.17 -4.48
N THR A 3 0.14 7.03 -3.91
CA THR A 3 1.13 6.64 -2.88
C THR A 3 0.42 6.03 -1.67
N GLY A 4 0.96 4.92 -1.13
CA GLY A 4 0.34 4.19 -0.01
C GLY A 4 -0.86 3.32 -0.40
N ARG A 5 -1.09 3.10 -1.69
CA ARG A 5 -2.14 2.21 -2.22
C ARG A 5 -1.52 1.10 -3.04
N LEU A 6 -2.10 -0.09 -2.95
CA LEU A 6 -1.94 -1.14 -3.93
C LEU A 6 -3.02 -0.97 -5.00
N LEU A 7 -2.61 -0.87 -6.26
CA LEU A 7 -3.51 -0.83 -7.40
C LEU A 7 -3.60 -2.24 -8.00
N MET A 8 -4.81 -2.79 -8.02
CA MET A 8 -5.09 -4.10 -8.58
C MET A 8 -5.89 -3.94 -9.87
N ILE A 9 -5.51 -4.69 -10.91
CA ILE A 9 -6.19 -4.67 -12.21
C ILE A 9 -7.06 -5.92 -12.30
N ASP A 10 -8.37 -5.73 -12.46
CA ASP A 10 -9.29 -6.81 -12.82
C ASP A 10 -9.47 -6.83 -14.35
N GLY A 11 -8.96 -7.88 -14.99
CA GLY A 11 -9.04 -8.05 -16.44
C GLY A 11 -10.41 -8.49 -16.96
N ARG A 12 -11.30 -9.01 -16.10
CA ARG A 12 -12.66 -9.40 -16.48
C ARG A 12 -13.53 -8.16 -16.65
N ASP A 13 -13.45 -7.26 -15.68
CA ASP A 13 -14.27 -6.05 -15.64
C ASP A 13 -13.53 -4.83 -16.22
N MET A 14 -12.27 -5.01 -16.64
CA MET A 14 -11.36 -3.95 -17.07
C MET A 14 -11.33 -2.78 -16.07
N ALA A 15 -11.27 -3.12 -14.79
CA ALA A 15 -11.41 -2.17 -13.69
C ALA A 15 -10.14 -2.12 -12.84
N PHE A 16 -9.98 -0.99 -12.15
CA PHE A 16 -8.94 -0.82 -11.13
C PHE A 16 -9.58 -0.85 -9.74
N HIS A 17 -8.98 -1.65 -8.85
CA HIS A 17 -9.32 -1.68 -7.43
C HIS A 17 -8.18 -1.11 -6.61
N GLU A 18 -8.50 -0.19 -5.71
CA GLU A 18 -7.54 0.41 -4.80
C GLU A 18 -7.66 -0.19 -3.40
N ILE A 19 -6.52 -0.62 -2.86
CA ILE A 19 -6.42 -1.14 -1.49
C ILE A 19 -5.49 -0.22 -0.70
N ALA A 20 -5.94 0.25 0.46
CA ALA A 20 -5.06 0.97 1.38
C ALA A 20 -3.97 0.04 1.91
N LEU A 21 -2.71 0.45 1.81
CA LEU A 21 -1.59 -0.31 2.35
C LEU A 21 -1.01 0.42 3.56
N PRO A 22 -1.45 0.09 4.79
CA PRO A 22 -0.92 0.70 6.01
C PRO A 22 0.53 0.27 6.24
N GLN A 23 1.28 1.11 6.96
CA GLN A 23 2.60 0.71 7.45
C GLN A 23 2.46 -0.45 8.44
N ASN A 24 3.35 -1.44 8.34
CA ASN A 24 3.53 -2.44 9.38
C ASN A 24 4.56 -1.92 10.40
N PRO A 25 4.18 -1.62 11.66
CA PRO A 25 5.12 -1.12 12.67
C PRO A 25 6.19 -2.15 13.04
N GLU A 26 5.92 -3.45 12.85
CA GLU A 26 6.89 -4.53 13.14
C GLU A 26 7.80 -4.85 11.93
N CYS A 27 7.76 -4.04 10.87
CA CYS A 27 8.59 -4.28 9.69
C CYS A 27 10.08 -4.06 10.03
N SER A 28 10.91 -5.08 9.83
CA SER A 28 12.36 -5.01 10.06
C SER A 28 13.10 -4.03 9.15
N ILE A 29 12.46 -3.51 8.10
CA ILE A 29 13.06 -2.58 7.14
C ILE A 29 12.66 -1.13 7.45
N CYS A 30 11.36 -0.86 7.56
CA CYS A 30 10.81 0.50 7.71
C CYS A 30 9.83 0.67 8.88
N GLY A 31 9.70 -0.34 9.76
CA GLY A 31 8.82 -0.30 10.93
C GLY A 31 9.41 0.49 12.11
N GLY A 32 10.73 0.74 12.08
CA GLY A 32 11.38 1.60 13.06
C GLY A 32 10.78 3.01 13.06
N ARG A 33 10.72 3.64 14.24
CA ARG A 33 10.27 5.02 14.38
C ARG A 33 11.25 5.92 13.63
N HIS A 34 10.85 6.38 12.45
CA HIS A 34 11.54 7.46 11.74
C HIS A 34 11.38 8.73 12.58
N GLY A 35 12.29 8.93 13.53
CA GLY A 35 12.30 10.07 14.44
C GLY A 35 12.72 11.34 13.71
N GLY A 36 11.80 12.30 13.64
CA GLY A 36 12.07 13.72 13.77
C GLY A 36 11.44 14.20 15.08
#